data_AF-A0A932AAI8-F1
#
_entry.id   AF-A0A932AAI8-F1
#
_cell.length_a   1.000
_cell.length_b   1.000
_cell.length_c   1.000
_cell.angle_alpha   90.00
_cell.angle_beta   90.00
_cell.angle_gamma   90.00
#
_symmetry.space_group_name_H-M   'P 1'
#
loop_
_entity.id
_entity.type
_entity.pdbx_description
1 polymer ?
#
loop_
_entity_poly.entity_id
_entity_poly.type
_entity_poly.pdbx_seq_one_letter_code
_entity_poly.pdbx_strand_id
1 'polypeptide(L)' 'MWSPKKVREKLRYMHRNPVKRSLVPAPELWRWSSFRFYALGEAGIVAVNESFGMRARLG' A
#
# COMPACT_ATOMS: atom_id res chain seq x y z
N MET A 1 14.53 -14.05 6.56
CA MET A 1 15.16 -12.73 6.80
C MET A 1 14.28 -11.60 6.27
N TRP A 2 13.78 -10.75 7.16
CA TRP A 2 12.93 -9.58 6.85
C TRP A 2 13.83 -8.37 6.54
N SER A 3 13.60 -7.67 5.43
CA SER A 3 14.30 -6.43 5.11
C SER A 3 13.34 -5.39 4.54
N PRO A 4 13.57 -4.08 4.79
CA PRO A 4 12.73 -3.02 4.22
C PRO A 4 12.63 -3.09 2.70
N LYS A 5 13.70 -3.52 2.02
CA LYS A 5 13.70 -3.72 0.56
C LYS A 5 12.70 -4.79 0.14
N LYS A 6 12.72 -5.96 0.79
CA LYS A 6 11.77 -7.05 0.49
C LYS A 6 10.33 -6.65 0.79
N VAL A 7 10.08 -5.89 1.86
CA VAL A 7 8.75 -5.35 2.16
C VAL A 7 8.27 -4.44 1.03
N ARG A 8 9.10 -3.49 0.58
CA ARG A 8 8.75 -2.60 -0.54
C ARG A 8 8.49 -3.35 -1.84
N GLU A 9 9.28 -4.39 -2.13
CA GLU A 9 9.05 -5.25 -3.30
C GLU A 9 7.69 -5.94 -3.26
N LYS A 10 7.32 -6.51 -2.10
CA LYS A 10 6.02 -7.17 -1.92
C LYS A 10 4.86 -6.18 -1.95
N LEU A 11 4.98 -5.02 -1.34
CA LEU A 11 3.96 -3.96 -1.42
C LEU A 11 3.72 -3.54 -2.88
N ARG A 12 4.79 -3.26 -3.64
CA ARG A 12 4.66 -2.92 -5.07
C ARG A 12 3.99 -4.03 -5.87
N TYR A 13 4.30 -5.29 -5.58
CA TYR A 13 3.64 -6.42 -6.23
C TYR A 13 2.14 -6.44 -5.93
N MET A 14 1.75 -6.37 -4.65
CA MET A 14 0.35 -6.42 -4.22
C MET A 14 -0.47 -5.27 -4.80
N HIS A 15 0.06 -4.04 -4.79
CA HIS A 15 -0.65 -2.87 -5.32
C HIS A 15 -0.79 -2.87 -6.84
N ARG A 16 0.16 -3.47 -7.57
CA ARG A 16 0.12 -3.56 -9.04
C ARG A 16 -0.67 -4.76 -9.55
N ASN A 17 -0.93 -5.76 -8.71
CA ASN A 17 -1.61 -6.98 -9.14
C ASN A 17 -3.02 -6.73 -9.71
N PRO A 18 -3.89 -5.92 -9.08
CA PRO A 18 -5.21 -5.62 -9.62
C PRO A 18 -5.17 -4.99 -11.02
N VAL A 19 -4.17 -4.14 -11.28
CA VAL A 19 -3.97 -3.51 -12.60
C VAL A 19 -3.44 -4.51 -13.62
N LYS A 20 -2.42 -5.31 -13.24
CA LYS A 20 -1.86 -6.34 -14.13
C LYS A 20 -2.87 -7.41 -14.52
N ARG A 21 -3.89 -7.63 -13.70
CA ARG A 21 -5.01 -8.55 -13.94
C ARG A 21 -6.21 -7.87 -14.58
N SER A 22 -6.11 -6.59 -14.94
CA SER A 22 -7.17 -5.79 -15.56
C SER A 22 -8.46 -5.71 -14.74
N LEU A 23 -8.37 -5.84 -13.41
CA LEU A 23 -9.53 -5.69 -12.51
C LEU A 23 -9.89 -4.22 -12.29
N VAL A 24 -8.89 -3.34 -12.34
CA VAL A 24 -9.03 -1.89 -12.25
C VAL A 24 -8.01 -1.21 -13.16
N PRO A 25 -8.29 -0.01 -13.69
CA PRO A 25 -7.36 0.70 -14.57
C PRO A 25 -6.18 1.33 -13.82
N ALA A 26 -6.31 1.53 -12.49
CA ALA A 26 -5.25 2.12 -11.67
C ALA A 26 -5.24 1.55 -10.23
N PRO A 27 -4.08 1.50 -9.54
CA PRO A 27 -3.95 0.93 -8.20
C PRO A 27 -4.84 1.61 -7.15
N GLU A 28 -4.98 2.93 -7.21
CA GLU A 28 -5.76 3.76 -6.27
C GLU A 28 -7.28 3.46 -6.28
N LEU A 29 -7.75 2.80 -7.35
CA LEU A 29 -9.15 2.40 -7.50
C LEU A 29 -9.45 1.05 -6.84
N TRP A 30 -8.42 0.28 -6.48
CA TRP A 30 -8.60 -0.98 -5.76
C TRP A 30 -8.85 -0.72 -4.27
N ARG A 31 -10.13 -0.59 -3.91
CA ARG A 31 -10.62 -0.27 -2.55
C ARG A 31 -10.10 -1.22 -1.47
N TRP A 32 -9.84 -2.47 -1.82
CA TRP A 32 -9.37 -3.52 -0.91
C TRP A 32 -7.84 -3.62 -0.85
N SER A 33 -7.13 -2.51 -1.07
CA SER A 33 -5.69 -2.44 -0.85
C SER A 33 -5.31 -1.30 0.10
N SER A 34 -4.13 -1.43 0.68
CA SER A 34 -3.45 -0.38 1.43
C SER A 34 -2.77 0.68 0.54
N PHE A 35 -3.03 0.71 -0.77
CA PHE A 35 -2.33 1.61 -1.69
C PHE A 35 -2.49 3.07 -1.28
N ARG A 36 -3.72 3.52 -0.98
CA ARG A 36 -4.00 4.92 -0.61
C ARG A 36 -3.27 5.36 0.66
N PHE A 37 -3.15 4.46 1.64
CA PHE A 37 -2.35 4.74 2.84
C PHE A 37 -0.88 4.99 2.50
N TYR A 38 -0.24 4.06 1.76
CA TYR A 38 1.20 4.17 1.47
C TYR A 38 1.56 5.22 0.42
N ALA A 39 0.68 5.47 -0.56
CA ALA A 39 0.96 6.39 -1.67
C ALA A 39 0.40 7.80 -1.45
N LEU A 40 -0.74 7.92 -0.76
CA LEU A 40 -1.48 9.17 -0.61
C LEU A 40 -1.57 9.65 0.85
N GLY A 41 -1.16 8.84 1.83
CA GLY A 41 -1.31 9.18 3.25
C GLY A 41 -2.75 9.17 3.74
N GLU A 42 -3.66 8.54 3.00
CA GLU A 42 -5.09 8.55 3.31
C GLU A 42 -5.51 7.30 4.08
N ALA A 43 -6.48 7.46 4.98
CA ALA A 43 -7.17 6.33 5.60
C ALA A 43 -7.97 5.56 4.52
N GLY A 44 -7.71 4.26 4.42
CA GLY A 44 -8.44 3.35 3.54
C GLY A 44 -9.33 2.39 4.33
N ILE A 45 -10.18 1.64 3.61
CA ILE A 45 -11.00 0.56 4.18
C ILE A 45 -10.10 -0.52 4.82
N VAL A 46 -8.93 -0.75 4.24
CA VAL A 46 -7.91 -1.64 4.81
C VAL A 46 -7.12 -0.87 5.85
N ALA A 47 -7.37 -1.16 7.13
CA ALA A 47 -6.59 -0.62 8.23
C ALA A 47 -5.15 -1.12 8.17
N VAL A 48 -4.19 -0.21 8.39
CA VAL A 48 -2.77 -0.52 8.47
C VAL A 48 -2.33 -0.30 9.91
N ASN A 49 -1.85 -1.35 10.57
CA ASN A 49 -1.34 -1.22 11.93
C ASN A 49 -0.03 -0.41 11.89
N GLU A 50 -0.03 0.76 12.52
CA GLU A 50 1.13 1.67 12.58
C GLU A 50 2.29 1.13 13.44
N SER A 51 2.13 -0.04 14.07
CA SER A 51 3.12 -0.67 14.96
C SER A 51 4.45 -1.03 14.29
N PHE A 52 4.63 -0.74 13.00
CA PHE A 52 5.92 -0.77 12.31
C PHE A 52 6.21 0.57 11.60
N GLY A 53 6.69 1.55 12.37
CA GLY A 53 7.70 2.52 11.92
C GLY A 53 7.32 3.48 10.80
N MET A 54 6.17 4.17 10.88
CA MET A 54 5.94 5.36 10.05
C MET A 54 5.21 6.48 10.78
N ARG A 55 5.71 6.86 11.97
CA ARG A 55 5.55 8.24 12.45
C ARG A 55 6.52 9.12 11.65
N ALA A 56 6.04 9.76 10.58
CA ALA A 56 6.62 11.00 10.04
C ALA A 56 5.74 11.59 8.93
N ARG A 57 4.82 12.48 9.33
CA ARG A 57 4.58 13.82 8.75
C ARG A 57 3.18 14.32 9.13
N LEU A 58 3.05 14.75 10.38
CA LEU A 58 2.19 15.87 10.72
C LEU A 58 3.16 16.94 11.25
N GLY A 59 3.24 18.04 10.50
CA GLY A 59 4.21 19.11 10.59
C GLY A 59 4.18 19.87 9.28
#